data_AF-A0A7J3U8A0-F1
#
_entry.id   AF-A0A7J3U8A0-F1
#
_cell.length_a   1.000
_cell.length_b   1.000
_cell.length_c   1.000
_cell.angle_alpha   90.00
_cell.angle_beta   90.00
_cell.angle_gamma   90.00
#
_symmetry.space_group_name_H-M   'P 1'
#
loop_
_entity.id
_entity.type
_entity.pdbx_description
1 polymer ?
#
loop_
_entity_poly.entity_id
_entity_poly.type
_entity_poly.pdbx_seq_one_letter_code
_entity_poly.pdbx_strand_id
1 'polypeptide(L)'
;KFGIAFCEAAGPGLVRADGNDDGLKELAVKNAMAIGAGHSFIIFMENCFPINVLNSIKNVPEVCRIYCATANPTKVLVAESTMGNERGRGIVGVIDGYMPKGIEGEDDVKKRKEFLRTIGYKR
;
A
#
# COMPACT_ATOMS: atom_id res chain seq x y z
N LYS A 1 6.44 4.27 13.24
CA LYS A 1 7.39 3.19 12.86
C LYS A 1 7.08 2.75 11.45
N PHE A 2 8.08 2.32 10.67
CA PHE A 2 7.83 1.84 9.31
C PHE A 2 8.87 0.80 8.87
N GLY A 3 8.46 0.00 7.89
CA GLY A 3 9.33 -0.82 7.06
C GLY A 3 8.90 -0.70 5.60
N ILE A 4 9.88 -0.61 4.70
CA ILE A 4 9.68 -0.49 3.26
C ILE A 4 10.47 -1.58 2.54
N ALA A 5 9.90 -2.11 1.46
CA ALA A 5 10.58 -2.98 0.51
C ALA A 5 10.29 -2.54 -0.92
N PHE A 6 11.30 -2.60 -1.79
CA PHE A 6 11.24 -2.25 -3.21
C PHE A 6 11.85 -3.39 -4.04
N CYS A 7 11.13 -3.82 -5.08
CA CYS A 7 11.58 -4.86 -6.01
C CYS A 7 12.43 -4.25 -7.12
N GLU A 8 13.76 -4.39 -7.04
CA GLU A 8 14.65 -4.07 -8.15
C GLU A 8 14.29 -4.93 -9.37
N ALA A 9 14.03 -4.33 -10.54
CA ALA A 9 13.54 -5.05 -11.73
C ALA A 9 14.63 -5.30 -12.80
N ALA A 10 15.88 -5.01 -12.47
CA ALA A 10 17.02 -5.18 -13.36
C ALA A 10 18.26 -5.61 -12.55
N GLY A 11 19.32 -5.99 -13.26
CA GLY A 11 20.58 -6.38 -12.64
C GLY A 11 20.39 -7.56 -11.67
N PRO A 12 20.81 -7.46 -10.39
CA PRO A 12 20.66 -8.53 -9.42
C PRO A 12 19.21 -8.95 -9.09
N GLY A 13 18.21 -8.10 -9.39
CA GLY A 13 16.80 -8.42 -9.13
C GLY A 13 16.46 -8.61 -7.64
N LEU A 14 17.12 -7.87 -6.73
CA LEU A 14 16.96 -8.03 -5.30
C LEU A 14 15.81 -7.18 -4.73
N VAL A 15 15.15 -7.70 -3.70
CA VAL A 15 14.29 -6.86 -2.85
C VAL A 15 15.19 -5.99 -1.97
N ARG A 16 15.13 -4.68 -2.18
CA ARG A 16 15.80 -3.67 -1.35
C ARG A 16 14.87 -3.28 -0.22
N ALA A 17 15.37 -3.21 1.01
CA ALA A 17 14.54 -2.92 2.18
C ALA A 17 15.23 -2.01 3.18
N ASP A 18 14.45 -1.17 3.84
CA ASP A 18 14.88 -0.25 4.89
C ASP A 18 13.71 -0.02 5.87
N GLY A 19 13.98 0.59 7.02
CA GLY A 19 12.98 0.86 8.04
C GLY A 19 13.56 1.01 9.43
N ASN A 20 12.76 1.56 10.34
CA ASN A 20 13.13 1.75 11.74
C ASN A 20 12.47 0.74 12.70
N ASP A 21 11.81 -0.28 12.16
CA ASP A 21 11.26 -1.40 12.91
C ASP A 21 11.46 -2.69 12.09
N ASP A 22 12.21 -3.64 12.66
CA ASP A 22 12.60 -4.85 11.93
C ASP A 22 11.40 -5.74 11.58
N GLY A 23 10.39 -5.81 12.45
CA GLY A 23 9.18 -6.59 12.16
C GLY A 23 8.39 -6.02 10.98
N LEU A 24 8.26 -4.70 10.89
CA LEU A 24 7.64 -4.05 9.73
C LEU A 24 8.48 -4.20 8.45
N LYS A 25 9.81 -4.17 8.57
CA LYS A 25 10.75 -4.36 7.45
C LYS A 25 10.67 -5.79 6.90
N GLU A 26 10.68 -6.80 7.76
CA GLU A 26 10.49 -8.21 7.39
C GLU A 26 9.12 -8.44 6.74
N LEU A 27 8.06 -7.82 7.30
CA LEU A 27 6.73 -7.87 6.72
C LEU A 27 6.70 -7.25 5.31
N ALA A 28 7.38 -6.12 5.10
CA ALA A 28 7.53 -5.50 3.79
C ALA A 28 8.23 -6.43 2.79
N VAL A 29 9.38 -7.01 3.17
CA VAL A 29 10.16 -7.93 2.33
C VAL A 29 9.33 -9.16 1.95
N LYS A 30 8.68 -9.79 2.93
CA LYS A 30 7.85 -10.99 2.70
C LYS A 30 6.74 -10.72 1.68
N ASN A 31 6.05 -9.59 1.80
CA ASN A 31 4.96 -9.25 0.90
C ASN A 31 5.46 -8.79 -0.47
N ALA A 32 6.58 -8.05 -0.53
CA ALA A 32 7.22 -7.68 -1.79
C ALA A 32 7.63 -8.92 -2.60
N MET A 33 8.22 -9.92 -1.94
CA MET A 33 8.55 -11.22 -2.55
C MET A 33 7.31 -11.98 -3.02
N ALA A 34 6.23 -11.98 -2.24
CA ALA A 34 4.98 -12.64 -2.63
C ALA A 34 4.33 -11.99 -3.86
N ILE A 35 4.34 -10.67 -3.94
CA ILE A 35 3.86 -9.91 -5.10
C ILE A 35 4.78 -10.16 -6.30
N GLY A 36 6.09 -10.04 -6.11
CA GLY A 36 7.11 -10.38 -7.11
C GLY A 36 7.08 -9.53 -8.37
N ALA A 37 6.44 -8.36 -8.34
CA ALA A 37 6.36 -7.46 -9.48
C ALA A 37 7.51 -6.45 -9.46
N GLY A 38 8.27 -6.37 -10.57
CA GLY A 38 9.38 -5.45 -10.71
C GLY A 38 8.97 -3.98 -10.53
N HIS A 39 9.82 -3.18 -9.88
CA HIS A 39 9.60 -1.78 -9.53
C HIS A 39 8.35 -1.51 -8.69
N SER A 40 7.79 -2.53 -8.05
CA SER A 40 6.80 -2.33 -6.99
C SER A 40 7.48 -2.06 -5.65
N PHE A 41 6.80 -1.30 -4.80
CA PHE A 41 7.20 -1.13 -3.41
C PHE A 41 5.99 -1.31 -2.49
N ILE A 42 6.26 -1.67 -1.25
CA ILE A 42 5.27 -1.77 -0.18
C ILE A 42 5.83 -1.16 1.09
N ILE A 43 4.99 -0.39 1.79
CA ILE A 43 5.32 0.25 3.06
C ILE A 43 4.34 -0.26 4.10
N PHE A 44 4.85 -0.82 5.18
CA PHE A 44 4.09 -1.07 6.40
C PHE A 44 4.44 0.00 7.43
N MET A 45 3.44 0.47 8.17
CA MET A 45 3.62 1.53 9.15
C MET A 45 2.74 1.31 10.37
N GLU A 46 3.22 1.76 11.52
CA GLU A 46 2.54 1.67 12.81
C GLU A 46 2.68 3.01 13.55
N ASN A 47 1.66 3.38 14.34
CA ASN A 47 1.55 4.65 15.05
C ASN A 47 1.55 5.89 14.14
N CYS A 48 1.08 5.72 12.89
CA CYS A 48 0.76 6.80 11.97
C CYS A 48 -0.30 6.33 10.97
N PHE A 49 -0.99 7.28 10.34
CA PHE A 49 -1.94 6.99 9.27
C PHE A 49 -1.34 7.33 7.90
N PRO A 50 -1.76 6.66 6.82
CA PRO A 50 -1.28 6.99 5.48
C PRO A 50 -1.44 8.48 5.13
N ILE A 51 -2.53 9.13 5.55
CA ILE A 51 -2.78 10.56 5.30
C ILE A 51 -1.67 11.47 5.84
N ASN A 52 -0.86 11.03 6.81
CA ASN A 52 0.25 11.80 7.36
C ASN A 52 1.45 11.86 6.40
N VAL A 53 1.61 10.87 5.51
CA VAL A 53 2.83 10.70 4.68
C VAL A 53 2.55 10.56 3.19
N LEU A 54 1.30 10.32 2.79
CA LEU A 54 0.95 9.97 1.42
C LEU A 54 1.34 11.05 0.39
N ASN A 55 1.24 12.33 0.75
CA ASN A 55 1.65 13.41 -0.15
C ASN A 55 3.17 13.46 -0.31
N SER A 56 3.93 13.21 0.77
CA SER A 56 5.39 13.11 0.69
C SER A 56 5.81 11.96 -0.22
N ILE A 57 5.16 10.79 -0.11
CA ILE A 57 5.44 9.63 -0.97
C ILE A 57 5.09 9.95 -2.44
N LYS A 58 3.94 10.56 -2.71
CA LYS A 58 3.54 10.95 -4.08
C LYS A 58 4.51 11.93 -4.74
N ASN A 59 5.21 12.73 -3.95
CA ASN A 59 6.17 13.72 -4.43
C ASN A 59 7.60 13.18 -4.54
N VAL A 60 7.85 11.93 -4.18
CA VAL A 60 9.15 11.28 -4.44
C VAL A 60 9.33 11.11 -5.95
N PRO A 61 10.40 11.64 -6.57
CA PRO A 61 10.58 11.61 -8.03
C PRO A 61 10.51 10.21 -8.66
N GLU A 62 10.94 9.19 -7.93
CA GLU A 62 10.95 7.78 -8.37
C GLU A 62 9.56 7.12 -8.31
N VAL A 63 8.57 7.72 -7.64
CA VAL A 63 7.25 7.11 -7.42
C VAL A 63 6.30 7.42 -8.58
N CYS A 64 6.05 6.42 -9.43
CA CYS A 64 5.13 6.58 -10.56
C CYS A 64 3.64 6.50 -10.16
N ARG A 65 3.27 5.63 -9.21
CA ARG A 65 1.87 5.45 -8.76
C ARG A 65 1.75 4.79 -7.40
N ILE A 66 0.63 5.03 -6.74
CA ILE A 66 0.19 4.33 -5.53
C ILE A 66 -1.07 3.53 -5.87
N TYR A 67 -1.07 2.22 -5.64
CA TYR A 67 -2.26 1.39 -5.89
C TYR A 67 -3.30 1.49 -4.77
N CYS A 68 -2.85 1.50 -3.52
CA CYS A 68 -3.70 1.49 -2.34
C CYS A 68 -2.91 1.99 -1.12
N ALA A 69 -3.62 2.57 -0.15
CA ALA A 69 -3.10 2.88 1.18
C ALA A 69 -4.21 2.65 2.21
N THR A 70 -4.16 1.51 2.92
CA THR A 70 -5.30 1.00 3.70
C THR A 70 -4.86 0.20 4.93
N ALA A 71 -5.79 0.00 5.86
CA ALA A 71 -5.69 -0.97 6.96
C ALA A 71 -6.71 -2.11 6.81
N ASN A 72 -7.50 -2.13 5.74
CA ASN A 72 -8.47 -3.20 5.47
C ASN A 72 -7.77 -4.49 5.02
N PRO A 73 -8.43 -5.64 5.13
CA PRO A 73 -8.05 -6.84 4.39
C PRO A 73 -7.90 -6.50 2.90
N THR A 74 -6.74 -6.84 2.33
CA THR A 74 -6.36 -6.41 0.99
C THR A 74 -5.81 -7.57 0.16
N LYS A 75 -6.20 -7.63 -1.12
CA LYS A 75 -5.59 -8.54 -2.11
C LYS A 75 -4.93 -7.72 -3.22
N VAL A 76 -3.74 -8.14 -3.64
CA VAL A 76 -3.06 -7.60 -4.81
C VAL A 76 -3.33 -8.53 -5.99
N LEU A 77 -3.83 -7.97 -7.09
CA LEU A 77 -4.05 -8.70 -8.34
C LEU A 77 -2.77 -8.63 -9.16
N VAL A 78 -2.14 -9.78 -9.36
CA VAL A 78 -0.88 -9.91 -10.10
C VAL A 78 -1.14 -10.70 -11.38
N ALA A 79 -0.76 -10.12 -12.51
CA ALA A 79 -0.69 -10.84 -13.78
C ALA A 79 0.75 -11.34 -13.97
N GLU A 80 0.88 -12.59 -14.40
CA GLU A 80 2.16 -13.21 -14.74
C GLU A 80 2.19 -13.50 -16.24
N SER A 81 3.33 -13.24 -16.88
CA SER A 81 3.52 -13.52 -18.31
C SER A 81 4.98 -13.84 -18.61
N THR A 82 5.24 -14.36 -19.81
CA THR A 82 6.60 -14.62 -20.30
C THR A 82 7.25 -13.31 -20.73
N MET A 83 8.49 -13.07 -20.30
CA MET A 83 9.31 -11.92 -20.68
C MET A 83 10.66 -12.44 -21.18
N GLY A 84 10.84 -12.51 -22.50
CA GLY A 84 12.00 -13.19 -23.09
C GLY A 84 12.03 -14.67 -22.68
N ASN A 85 13.09 -15.08 -21.98
CA ASN A 85 13.26 -16.45 -21.47
C ASN A 85 12.82 -16.62 -20.00
N GLU A 86 12.28 -15.56 -19.37
CA GLU A 86 11.92 -15.55 -17.95
C GLU A 86 10.42 -15.28 -17.75
N ARG A 87 9.98 -15.27 -16.48
CA ARG A 87 8.64 -14.84 -16.10
C ARG A 87 8.69 -13.43 -15.53
N GLY A 88 7.77 -12.59 -15.99
CA GLY A 88 7.52 -11.26 -15.45
C GLY A 88 6.18 -11.21 -14.72
N ARG A 89 6.09 -10.37 -13.69
CA ARG A 89 4.86 -10.07 -12.97
C ARG A 89 4.57 -8.59 -12.96
N GLY A 90 3.30 -8.23 -13.12
CA GLY A 90 2.81 -6.87 -13.02
C GLY A 90 1.57 -6.79 -12.12
N ILE A 91 1.46 -5.70 -11.36
CA ILE A 91 0.25 -5.42 -10.57
C ILE A 91 -0.78 -4.78 -11.51
N VAL A 92 -1.93 -5.43 -11.65
CA VAL A 92 -3.05 -4.94 -12.47
C VAL A 92 -4.11 -4.23 -11.62
N GLY A 93 -4.15 -4.48 -10.32
CA GLY A 93 -5.10 -3.84 -9.42
C GLY A 93 -5.01 -4.35 -7.99
N VAL A 94 -5.91 -3.83 -7.15
CA VAL A 94 -6.03 -4.15 -5.74
C VAL A 94 -7.50 -4.30 -5.37
N ILE A 95 -7.79 -5.22 -4.46
CA ILE A 95 -9.09 -5.33 -3.80
C ILE A 95 -8.88 -4.86 -2.37
N ASP A 96 -9.39 -3.66 -2.06
CA ASP A 96 -9.28 -3.01 -0.75
C ASP A 96 -10.63 -3.12 -0.02
N GLY A 97 -10.68 -4.01 0.98
CA GLY A 97 -11.87 -4.24 1.78
C GLY A 97 -12.99 -4.97 1.03
N TYR A 98 -14.23 -4.56 1.28
CA TYR A 98 -15.44 -5.28 0.91
C TYR A 98 -16.39 -4.41 0.07
N MET A 99 -17.32 -5.03 -0.64
CA MET A 99 -18.33 -4.32 -1.42
C MET A 99 -19.24 -3.44 -0.53
N PRO A 100 -19.73 -2.29 -1.04
CA PRO A 100 -20.74 -1.49 -0.35
C PRO A 100 -22.00 -2.30 -0.03
N LYS A 101 -22.59 -2.05 1.15
CA LYS A 101 -23.80 -2.74 1.62
C LYS A 101 -25.08 -1.91 1.48
N GLY A 102 -24.97 -0.65 1.06
CA GLY A 102 -26.07 0.30 0.96
C GLY A 102 -25.57 1.74 0.78
N ILE A 103 -26.51 2.69 0.86
CA ILE A 103 -26.26 4.13 0.79
C ILE A 103 -26.49 4.74 2.18
N GLU A 104 -25.66 5.70 2.58
CA GLU A 104 -25.77 6.35 3.90
C GLU A 104 -27.09 7.12 4.07
N GLY A 105 -27.73 6.98 5.24
CA GLY A 105 -28.87 7.80 5.66
C GLY A 105 -28.46 9.06 6.43
N GLU A 106 -29.43 9.87 6.84
CA GLU A 106 -29.17 11.12 7.58
C GLU A 106 -28.41 10.88 8.91
N ASP A 107 -28.76 9.81 9.63
CA ASP A 107 -28.09 9.44 10.87
C ASP A 107 -26.63 9.01 10.65
N ASP A 108 -26.34 8.32 9.55
CA ASP A 108 -24.97 7.92 9.19
C ASP A 108 -24.12 9.15 8.86
N VAL A 109 -24.71 10.11 8.12
CA VAL A 109 -24.08 11.40 7.80
C VAL A 109 -23.75 12.17 9.08
N LYS A 110 -24.68 12.23 10.03
CA LYS A 110 -24.47 12.89 11.32
C LYS A 110 -23.33 12.23 12.08
N LYS A 111 -23.36 10.89 12.22
CA LYS A 111 -22.33 10.11 12.91
C LYS A 111 -20.94 10.30 12.32
N ARG A 112 -20.76 10.22 10.99
CA ARG A 112 -19.42 10.39 10.39
C ARG A 112 -18.90 11.82 10.52
N LYS A 113 -19.78 12.84 10.48
CA LYS A 113 -19.40 14.25 10.70
C LYS A 113 -18.97 14.50 12.14
N GLU A 114 -19.70 13.97 13.11
CA GLU A 114 -19.34 14.05 14.53
C GLU A 114 -18.02 13.35 14.80
N PHE A 115 -17.84 12.13 14.28
CA PHE A 115 -16.59 11.38 14.43
C PHE A 115 -15.35 12.18 13.97
N LEU A 116 -15.41 12.81 12.78
CA LEU A 116 -14.29 13.61 12.26
C LEU A 116 -13.95 14.83 13.14
N ARG A 117 -14.94 15.40 13.85
CA ARG A 117 -14.71 16.48 14.82
C ARG A 117 -14.14 15.94 16.12
N THR A 118 -14.63 14.79 16.60
CA THR A 118 -14.13 14.12 17.81
C THR A 118 -12.65 13.76 17.69
N ILE A 119 -12.22 13.27 16.53
CA ILE A 119 -10.80 12.96 16.28
C ILE A 119 -9.97 14.19 15.84
N GLY A 120 -10.58 15.38 15.82
CA GLY A 120 -9.89 16.66 15.60
C GLY A 120 -9.51 16.99 14.15
N TYR A 121 -9.95 16.20 13.16
CA TYR A 121 -9.62 16.47 11.75
C TYR A 121 -10.50 17.54 11.10
N LYS A 122 -11.66 17.85 11.70
CA LYS A 122 -12.59 18.89 11.23
C LYS A 122 -13.10 19.72 12.40
N ARG A 123 -13.50 20.96 12.10
CA ARG A 123 -14.20 21.86 13.04
C ARG A 123 -15.70 21.79 12.82
#